data_AF-A0A951JYL9-F1
#
_entry.id   AF-A0A951JYL9-F1
#
_cell.length_a   1.000
_cell.length_b   1.000
_cell.length_c   1.000
_cell.angle_alpha   90.00
_cell.angle_beta   90.00
_cell.angle_gamma   90.00
#
_symmetry.space_group_name_H-M   'P 1'
#
loop_
_entity.id
_entity.type
_entity.pdbx_description
1 polymer ?
#
loop_
_entity_poly.entity_id
_entity_poly.type
_entity_poly.pdbx_seq_one_letter_code
_entity_poly.pdbx_strand_id
1 'polypeptide(L)'
;MAAVTVGVAGKGGAGKTTVAAVLARALARRGLDVVVIDADSDPHLAMGLGMPLDAAARIRPLLNQSGPRRLPEGLAPKQVLAEYALPAPDGVMLLLAAQVERAGSG
;
A
#
# COMPACT_ATOMS: atom_id res chain seq x y z
N MET A 1 22.19 -1.38 7.79
CA MET A 1 21.12 -2.11 8.50
C MET A 1 20.38 -2.99 7.50
N ALA A 2 19.95 -4.19 7.90
CA ALA A 2 19.15 -5.07 7.06
C ALA A 2 17.68 -4.62 7.08
N ALA A 3 17.00 -4.69 5.94
CA ALA A 3 15.57 -4.44 5.87
C ALA A 3 14.78 -5.58 6.53
N VAL A 4 13.71 -5.25 7.25
CA VAL A 4 12.80 -6.23 7.87
C VAL A 4 11.46 -6.15 7.16
N THR A 5 10.97 -7.29 6.69
CA THR A 5 9.63 -7.41 6.09
C THR A 5 8.68 -8.04 7.10
N VAL A 6 7.52 -7.41 7.31
CA VAL A 6 6.46 -7.93 8.18
C VAL A 6 5.23 -8.24 7.32
N GLY A 7 4.75 -9.48 7.40
CA GLY A 7 3.49 -9.90 6.77
C GLY A 7 2.35 -9.95 7.80
N VAL A 8 1.19 -9.36 7.47
CA VAL A 8 -0.02 -9.42 8.30
C VAL A 8 -1.07 -10.26 7.58
N ALA A 9 -1.39 -11.44 8.14
CA ALA A 9 -2.31 -12.40 7.54
C ALA A 9 -3.41 -12.83 8.52
N GLY A 10 -4.50 -13.40 7.99
CA GLY A 10 -5.69 -13.75 8.78
C GLY A 10 -6.98 -13.76 7.94
N LYS A 11 -8.06 -14.34 8.49
CA LYS A 11 -9.37 -14.42 7.83
C LYS A 11 -9.97 -13.04 7.49
N GLY A 12 -10.99 -13.03 6.64
CA GLY A 12 -11.81 -11.83 6.41
C GLY A 12 -12.36 -11.28 7.74
N GLY A 13 -12.26 -9.97 7.95
CA GLY A 13 -12.70 -9.32 9.19
C GLY A 13 -11.80 -9.52 10.42
N ALA A 14 -10.64 -10.18 10.31
CA ALA A 14 -9.71 -10.38 11.43
C ALA A 14 -8.96 -9.11 11.90
N GLY A 15 -9.19 -7.95 11.27
CA GLY A 15 -8.52 -6.69 11.62
C GLY A 15 -7.12 -6.50 11.03
N LYS A 16 -6.74 -7.27 9.99
CA LYS A 16 -5.42 -7.19 9.34
C LYS A 16 -5.03 -5.76 8.95
N THR A 17 -5.89 -5.08 8.22
CA THR A 17 -5.66 -3.71 7.73
C THR A 17 -5.46 -2.75 8.90
N THR A 18 -6.24 -2.89 9.96
CA THR A 18 -6.11 -2.11 11.20
C THR A 18 -4.76 -2.36 11.87
N VAL A 19 -4.36 -3.61 12.03
CA VAL A 19 -3.06 -3.98 12.62
C VAL A 19 -1.91 -3.46 11.76
N ALA A 20 -1.98 -3.61 10.44
CA ALA A 20 -0.98 -3.10 9.51
C ALA A 20 -0.82 -1.57 9.60
N ALA A 21 -1.93 -0.83 9.61
CA ALA A 21 -1.92 0.63 9.72
C ALA A 21 -1.33 1.11 11.05
N VAL A 22 -1.77 0.52 12.17
CA VAL A 22 -1.29 0.89 13.51
C VAL A 22 0.19 0.57 13.65
N LEU A 23 0.62 -0.62 13.22
CA LEU A 23 2.02 -1.03 13.28
C LEU A 23 2.90 -0.10 12.45
N ALA A 24 2.51 0.20 11.22
CA ALA A 24 3.27 1.07 10.33
C ALA A 24 3.46 2.47 10.92
N ARG A 25 2.37 3.09 11.39
CA ARG A 25 2.42 4.41 12.04
C ARG A 25 3.25 4.39 13.32
N ALA A 26 3.11 3.35 14.14
CA ALA A 26 3.89 3.22 15.36
C ALA A 26 5.40 3.09 15.10
N LEU A 27 5.80 2.34 14.06
CA LEU A 27 7.20 2.22 13.66
C LEU A 27 7.73 3.53 13.06
N ALA A 28 6.95 4.19 12.21
CA ALA A 28 7.35 5.47 11.60
C ALA A 28 7.53 6.57 12.64
N ARG A 29 6.64 6.68 13.63
CA ARG A 29 6.79 7.62 14.78
C ARG A 29 8.03 7.35 15.62
N ARG A 30 8.61 6.14 15.56
CA ARG A 30 9.89 5.80 16.23
C ARG A 30 11.11 6.17 15.38
N GLY A 31 10.91 6.85 14.24
CA GLY A 31 11.98 7.30 13.35
C GLY A 31 12.47 6.22 12.36
N LEU A 32 11.67 5.17 12.13
CA LEU A 32 12.00 4.14 11.14
C LEU A 32 11.43 4.52 9.77
N ASP A 33 12.18 4.21 8.71
CA ASP A 33 11.69 4.29 7.34
C ASP A 33 10.69 3.17 7.09
N VAL A 34 9.42 3.52 6.90
CA VAL A 34 8.33 2.55 6.74
C VAL A 34 7.66 2.72 5.38
N VAL A 35 7.70 1.64 4.60
CA VAL A 35 6.86 1.46 3.43
C VAL A 35 5.80 0.40 3.76
N VAL A 36 4.54 0.69 3.45
CA VAL A 36 3.47 -0.30 3.52
C VAL A 36 2.97 -0.61 2.12
N ILE A 37 2.82 -1.90 1.83
CA ILE A 37 2.29 -2.38 0.57
C ILE A 37 0.89 -2.92 0.83
N ASP A 38 -0.13 -2.28 0.25
CA ASP A 38 -1.50 -2.81 0.25
C ASP A 38 -1.66 -3.79 -0.90
N ALA A 39 -1.95 -5.05 -0.58
CA ALA A 39 -2.16 -6.13 -1.54
C ALA A 39 -3.60 -6.65 -1.52
N ASP A 40 -4.50 -6.02 -0.76
CA ASP A 40 -5.91 -6.37 -0.75
C ASP A 40 -6.60 -5.92 -2.05
N SER A 41 -7.57 -6.71 -2.53
CA SER A 41 -8.34 -6.40 -3.74
C SER A 41 -9.23 -5.17 -3.61
N ASP A 42 -9.59 -4.81 -2.37
CA ASP A 42 -10.37 -3.64 -1.99
C ASP A 42 -9.53 -2.81 -0.98
N PRO A 43 -8.71 -1.87 -1.46
CA PRO A 43 -7.65 -1.26 -0.67
C PRO A 43 -8.18 -0.21 0.30
N HIS A 44 -8.39 -0.63 1.55
CA HIS A 44 -8.83 0.23 2.64
C HIS A 44 -7.68 0.77 3.51
N LEU A 45 -6.43 0.39 3.22
CA LEU A 45 -5.30 0.75 4.08
C LEU A 45 -5.03 2.25 4.12
N ALA A 46 -5.24 2.97 3.00
CA ALA A 46 -5.10 4.42 2.94
C ALA A 46 -5.95 5.12 4.02
N MET A 47 -7.20 4.67 4.20
CA MET A 47 -8.09 5.16 5.25
C MET A 47 -7.60 4.75 6.64
N GLY A 48 -7.14 3.51 6.81
CA GLY A 48 -6.56 3.03 8.07
C GLY A 48 -5.33 3.84 8.52
N LEU A 49 -4.54 4.33 7.57
CA LEU A 49 -3.41 5.23 7.80
C LEU A 49 -3.84 6.67 8.13
N GLY A 50 -5.10 7.02 7.86
CA GLY A 50 -5.64 8.38 8.06
C GLY A 50 -5.31 9.33 6.90
N MET A 51 -5.13 8.81 5.68
CA MET A 51 -4.92 9.68 4.52
C MET A 51 -6.18 10.49 4.19
N PRO A 52 -6.03 11.78 3.83
CA PRO A 52 -7.12 12.56 3.24
C PRO A 52 -7.68 11.88 1.98
N LEU A 53 -8.99 12.01 1.75
CA LEU A 53 -9.66 11.35 0.61
C LEU A 53 -9.12 11.80 -0.75
N ASP A 54 -8.78 13.09 -0.88
CA ASP A 54 -8.18 13.66 -2.09
C ASP A 54 -6.75 13.16 -2.34
N ALA A 55 -5.99 12.85 -1.29
CA ALA A 55 -4.69 12.21 -1.39
C ALA A 55 -4.84 10.72 -1.77
N ALA A 56 -5.78 10.01 -1.13
CA ALA A 56 -6.07 8.61 -1.43
C ALA A 56 -6.58 8.42 -2.87
N ALA A 57 -7.32 9.38 -3.43
CA ALA A 57 -7.78 9.35 -4.81
C ALA A 57 -6.65 9.43 -5.86
N ARG A 58 -5.43 9.80 -5.45
CA ARG A 58 -4.24 9.84 -6.33
C ARG A 58 -3.48 8.53 -6.37
N ILE A 59 -3.87 7.54 -5.56
CA ILE A 59 -3.18 6.25 -5.50
C ILE A 59 -3.23 5.62 -6.89
N ARG A 60 -2.05 5.25 -7.41
CA ARG A 60 -1.89 4.51 -8.65
C ARG A 60 -1.46 3.08 -8.31
N PRO A 61 -2.24 2.06 -8.67
CA PRO A 61 -1.83 0.67 -8.51
C PRO A 61 -0.53 0.40 -9.28
N LEU A 62 0.40 -0.32 -8.64
CA LEU A 62 1.64 -0.76 -9.29
C LEU A 62 1.36 -1.74 -10.44
N LEU A 63 0.44 -2.66 -10.22
CA LEU A 63 -0.01 -3.62 -11.22
C LEU A 63 -1.31 -3.13 -11.85
N ASN A 64 -1.24 -2.83 -13.15
CA ASN A 64 -2.43 -2.60 -13.97
C ASN A 64 -3.14 -3.95 -14.22
N GLN A 65 -4.37 -4.10 -13.75
CA GLN A 65 -5.13 -5.35 -13.89
C GLN A 65 -5.97 -5.42 -15.17
N SER A 66 -6.13 -4.32 -15.91
CA SER A 66 -6.86 -4.28 -17.18
C SER A 66 -6.02 -4.79 -18.37
N GLY A 67 -4.78 -5.25 -18.11
CA GLY A 67 -3.84 -5.80 -19.08
C GLY A 67 -2.90 -6.85 -18.45
N PRO A 68 -1.81 -7.26 -19.13
CA PRO A 68 -0.88 -8.24 -18.57
C PRO A 68 -0.28 -7.72 -17.25
N ARG A 69 -0.39 -8.51 -16.17
CA ARG A 69 0.19 -8.20 -14.85
C ARG A 69 1.72 -8.15 -14.95
N ARG A 70 2.25 -7.01 -15.35
CA ARG A 70 3.68 -6.77 -15.46
C ARG A 70 4.07 -5.67 -14.51
N LEU A 71 5.12 -5.92 -13.75
CA LEU A 71 5.83 -4.87 -13.05
C LEU A 71 6.45 -3.92 -14.09
N PRO A 72 6.62 -2.63 -13.75
CA PRO A 72 7.43 -1.74 -14.56
C PRO A 72 8.82 -2.34 -14.78
N GLU A 73 9.19 -2.56 -16.04
CA GLU A 73 10.50 -3.13 -16.39
C GLU A 73 11.59 -2.07 -16.27
N GLY A 74 12.79 -2.47 -15.81
CA GLY A 74 13.95 -1.59 -15.73
C GLY A 74 13.95 -0.59 -14.56
N LEU A 75 12.95 -0.62 -13.66
CA LEU A 75 12.93 0.23 -12.46
C LEU A 75 13.58 -0.46 -11.26
N ALA A 76 14.53 0.21 -10.62
CA ALA A 76 15.01 -0.18 -9.30
C ALA A 76 13.90 0.03 -8.24
N PRO A 77 13.91 -0.71 -7.10
CA PRO A 77 12.90 -0.56 -6.05
C PRO A 77 12.68 0.87 -5.57
N LYS A 78 13.75 1.67 -5.45
CA LYS A 78 13.67 3.09 -5.09
C LYS A 78 12.90 3.93 -6.11
N GLN A 79 13.00 3.60 -7.39
CA GLN A 79 12.30 4.31 -8.47
C GLN A 79 10.82 3.94 -8.47
N VAL A 80 10.50 2.66 -8.20
CA VAL A 80 9.12 2.21 -7.99
C VAL A 80 8.48 3.00 -6.84
N LEU A 81 9.16 3.13 -5.70
CA LEU A 81 8.64 3.91 -4.57
C LEU A 81 8.49 5.39 -4.92
N ALA A 82 9.47 5.97 -5.62
CA ALA A 82 9.39 7.38 -6.03
C ALA A 82 8.22 7.67 -6.99
N GLU A 83 7.85 6.71 -7.84
CA GLU A 83 6.80 6.89 -8.85
C GLU A 83 5.41 6.47 -8.37
N TYR A 84 5.31 5.43 -7.56
CA TYR A 84 4.03 4.78 -7.22
C TYR A 84 3.64 4.90 -5.75
N ALA A 85 4.58 5.19 -4.84
CA ALA A 85 4.23 5.33 -3.43
C ALA A 85 3.78 6.77 -3.11
N LEU A 86 2.78 6.89 -2.24
CA LEU A 86 2.29 8.17 -1.75
C LEU A 86 2.64 8.37 -0.27
N PRO A 87 2.95 9.60 0.14
CA PRO A 87 3.13 9.91 1.55
C PRO A 87 1.80 9.76 2.29
N ALA A 88 1.87 9.16 3.46
CA ALA A 88 0.79 9.01 4.43
C ALA A 88 1.22 9.64 5.77
N PRO A 89 0.29 9.81 6.73
CA PRO A 89 0.62 10.39 8.03
C PRO A 89 1.77 9.68 8.74
N ASP A 90 2.46 10.43 9.62
CA ASP A 90 3.59 10.00 10.42
C ASP A 90 4.86 9.58 9.64
N GLY A 91 4.95 9.93 8.35
CA GLY A 91 6.11 9.61 7.51
C GLY A 91 6.07 8.21 6.88
N VAL A 92 4.90 7.57 6.88
CA VAL A 92 4.69 6.30 6.18
C VAL A 92 4.58 6.54 4.67
N MET A 93 5.16 5.65 3.86
CA MET A 93 4.93 5.60 2.41
C MET A 93 3.99 4.45 2.07
N LEU A 94 2.88 4.73 1.37
CA LEU A 94 1.91 3.73 0.93
C LEU A 94 2.12 3.38 -0.54
N LEU A 95 2.30 2.10 -0.85
CA LEU A 95 2.29 1.55 -2.20
C LEU A 95 1.09 0.62 -2.37
N LEU A 96 0.25 0.85 -3.36
CA LEU A 96 -0.81 -0.09 -3.73
C LEU A 96 -0.28 -1.09 -4.74
N ALA A 97 -0.26 -2.38 -4.38
CA ALA A 97 0.23 -3.42 -5.28
C ALA A 97 -0.70 -3.61 -6.47
N ALA A 98 -2.01 -3.75 -6.25
CA ALA A 98 -2.99 -3.96 -7.30
C ALA A 98 -4.39 -3.54 -6.84
N GLN A 99 -5.25 -3.11 -7.76
CA GLN A 99 -6.68 -2.88 -7.49
C GLN A 99 -7.52 -3.74 -8.41
N VAL A 100 -8.53 -4.44 -7.87
CA VAL A 100 -9.46 -5.21 -8.71
C VAL A 100 -10.51 -4.25 -9.24
N GLU A 101 -10.54 -4.04 -10.56
CA GLU A 101 -11.73 -3.46 -11.19
C GLU A 101 -12.86 -4.48 -11.04
N ARG A 102 -14.00 -4.06 -10.47
CA ARG A 102 -15.21 -4.87 -10.56
C ARG A 102 -15.53 -5.04 -12.04
N ALA A 103 -15.42 -6.26 -12.54
CA ALA A 103 -16.02 -6.64 -13.81
C ALA A 103 -17.47 -6.16 -13.81
N GLY A 104 -17.89 -5.51 -14.89
CA GLY A 104 -19.22 -4.93 -15.03
C GLY A 104 -20.30 -5.92 -14.59
N SER A 105 -21.32 -5.39 -13.93
CA SER A 105 -22.58 -6.08 -13.70
C SER A 105 -23.17 -6.48 -15.05
N GLY A 106 -22.87 -7.69 -15.50
CA GLY A 106 -23.60 -8.43 -16.52
C GLY A 106 -24.62 -9.34 -15.85
#